data_AF-A0A0D2J202-F1
#
_entry.id   AF-A0A0D2J202-F1
#
_cell.length_a   1.000
_cell.length_b   1.000
_cell.length_c   1.000
_cell.angle_alpha   90.00
_cell.angle_beta   90.00
_cell.angle_gamma   90.00
#
_symmetry.space_group_name_H-M   'P 1'
#
loop_
_entity.id
_entity.type
_entity.pdbx_description
1 polymer ?
#
loop_
_entity_poly.entity_id
_entity_poly.type
_entity_poly.pdbx_seq_one_letter_code
_entity_poly.pdbx_strand_id
1 'polypeptide(L)'
;MLRRALSDADITGLVSKAPGGLGLTLILVARQEPFRQWAAHMAGFGAQAGVVAESPYYKMLIGRALGYSEANILYHIKARSDGCATNGRAHPTPEVVAAVESQLRELSAKPPRLPWRRAGGGAGAAQQRRRR
;
A
#
# COMPACT_ATOMS: atom_id res chain seq x y z
N MET A 1 14.98 -3.09 -12.43
CA MET A 1 13.53 -2.95 -12.13
C MET A 1 13.12 -1.52 -11.77
N LEU A 2 13.80 -0.84 -10.86
CA LEU A 2 13.43 0.52 -10.43
C LEU A 2 13.34 1.55 -11.57
N ARG A 3 14.36 1.63 -12.43
CA ARG A 3 14.36 2.55 -13.59
C ARG A 3 13.14 2.35 -14.49
N ARG A 4 12.76 1.09 -14.72
CA ARG A 4 11.56 0.74 -15.52
C ARG A 4 10.27 1.21 -14.85
N ALA A 5 10.15 1.06 -13.53
CA ALA A 5 8.98 1.56 -12.79
C ALA A 5 8.90 3.09 -12.82
N LEU A 6 10.04 3.79 -12.74
CA LEU A 6 10.08 5.25 -12.82
C LEU A 6 9.86 5.80 -14.23
N SER A 7 10.09 5.01 -15.27
CA SER A 7 9.75 5.36 -16.65
C SER A 7 8.25 5.22 -16.97
N ASP A 8 7.47 4.69 -16.04
CA ASP A 8 6.03 4.51 -16.22
C ASP A 8 5.25 5.79 -15.91
N ALA A 9 4.44 6.25 -16.87
CA ALA A 9 3.68 7.49 -16.73
C ALA A 9 2.66 7.44 -15.59
N ASP A 10 2.15 6.25 -15.24
CA ASP A 10 1.15 6.08 -14.19
C ASP A 10 1.77 5.95 -12.80
N ILE A 11 3.10 5.87 -12.69
CA ILE A 11 3.82 5.74 -11.41
C ILE A 11 4.50 7.06 -11.06
N THR A 12 4.56 7.36 -9.77
CA THR A 12 5.42 8.39 -9.19
C THR A 12 6.22 7.82 -8.03
N GLY A 13 7.42 8.38 -7.81
CA GLY A 13 8.25 8.08 -6.65
C GLY A 13 8.19 9.22 -5.63
N LEU A 14 8.09 8.89 -4.35
CA LEU A 14 8.22 9.85 -3.24
C LEU A 14 9.36 9.41 -2.34
N VAL A 15 10.31 10.32 -2.12
CA VAL A 15 11.42 10.07 -1.20
C VAL A 15 10.95 10.29 0.23
N SER A 16 11.21 9.30 1.08
CA SER A 16 10.90 9.28 2.51
C SER A 16 12.22 9.20 3.27
N LYS A 17 12.41 10.06 4.28
CA LYS A 17 13.58 9.95 5.16
C LYS A 17 13.31 8.83 6.17
N ALA A 18 14.22 7.88 6.25
CA ALA A 18 14.14 6.86 7.28
C ALA A 18 14.33 7.50 8.68
N PRO A 19 13.50 7.17 9.67
CA PRO A 19 13.75 7.49 11.07
C PRO A 19 15.15 7.07 11.52
N GLY A 20 15.71 7.79 12.50
CA GLY A 20 17.00 7.44 13.11
C GLY A 20 18.22 7.62 12.19
N GLY A 21 18.11 8.37 11.09
CA GLY A 21 19.24 8.64 10.19
C GLY A 21 19.65 7.44 9.33
N LEU A 22 18.80 6.42 9.24
CA LEU A 22 19.08 5.16 8.52
C LEU A 22 19.06 5.29 6.98
N GLY A 23 18.95 6.51 6.45
CA GLY A 23 19.02 6.80 5.02
C GLY A 23 17.70 7.22 4.39
N LEU A 24 17.53 6.88 3.10
CA LEU A 24 16.39 7.27 2.28
C LEU A 24 15.65 6.04 1.77
N THR A 25 14.32 6.08 1.82
CA THR A 25 13.43 5.09 1.21
C THR A 25 12.67 5.75 0.05
N LEU A 26 12.43 5.00 -1.03
CA LEU A 26 11.60 5.45 -2.13
C LEU A 26 10.26 4.72 -2.11
N ILE A 27 9.17 5.47 -2.01
CA ILE A 27 7.80 4.97 -2.11
C ILE A 27 7.36 5.08 -3.57
N LEU A 28 7.19 3.94 -4.24
CA LEU A 28 6.63 3.87 -5.59
C LEU A 28 5.11 3.70 -5.50
N VAL A 29 4.36 4.61 -6.12
CA VAL A 29 2.90 4.62 -6.01
C VAL A 29 2.25 5.05 -7.33
N ALA A 30 0.99 4.70 -7.53
CA ALA A 30 0.19 5.25 -8.62
C ALA A 30 0.11 6.79 -8.51
N ARG A 31 0.30 7.48 -9.64
CA ARG A 31 0.31 8.94 -9.74
C ARG A 31 -1.07 9.55 -9.45
N GLN A 32 -2.12 8.80 -9.71
CA GLN A 32 -3.51 9.23 -9.54
C GLN A 32 -3.95 9.24 -8.06
N GLU A 33 -4.88 10.13 -7.75
CA GLU A 33 -5.59 10.17 -6.48
C GLU A 33 -6.44 8.89 -6.31
N PRO A 34 -6.53 8.30 -5.11
CA PRO A 34 -6.04 8.82 -3.82
C PRO A 34 -4.59 8.43 -3.46
N PHE A 35 -3.97 7.56 -4.26
CA PHE A 35 -2.72 6.89 -3.89
C PHE A 35 -1.55 7.85 -3.69
N ARG A 36 -1.45 8.90 -4.53
CA ARG A 36 -0.39 9.91 -4.39
C ARG A 36 -0.48 10.69 -3.08
N GLN A 37 -1.68 11.07 -2.65
CA GLN A 37 -1.92 11.81 -1.40
C GLN A 37 -1.60 10.95 -0.19
N TRP A 38 -2.05 9.70 -0.21
CA TRP A 38 -1.76 8.73 0.83
C TRP A 38 -0.26 8.46 0.96
N ALA A 39 0.45 8.33 -0.16
CA ALA A 39 1.89 8.12 -0.14
C ALA A 39 2.70 9.34 0.31
N ALA A 40 2.23 10.57 0.06
CA ALA A 40 2.86 11.78 0.60
C ALA A 40 2.77 11.80 2.13
N HIS A 41 1.62 11.40 2.69
CA HIS A 41 1.48 11.24 4.12
C HIS A 41 2.42 10.15 4.68
N MET A 42 2.52 9.00 4.00
CA MET A 42 3.47 7.94 4.38
C MET A 42 4.94 8.39 4.36
N ALA A 43 5.32 9.21 3.40
CA ALA A 43 6.66 9.78 3.36
C ALA A 43 6.93 10.73 4.53
N GLY A 44 5.90 11.43 5.03
CA GLY A 44 6.01 12.38 6.13
C GLY A 44 6.38 11.73 7.47
N PHE A 45 5.87 10.54 7.78
CA PHE A 45 6.24 9.82 9.01
C PHE A 45 7.41 8.85 8.83
N GLY A 46 8.06 8.85 7.67
CA GLY A 46 9.25 8.03 7.44
C GLY A 46 8.93 6.56 7.22
N ALA A 47 7.86 6.23 6.49
CA ALA A 47 7.52 4.83 6.19
C ALA A 47 8.71 4.10 5.53
N GLN A 48 9.17 3.02 6.15
CA GLN A 48 10.23 2.16 5.62
C GLN A 48 9.67 0.77 5.32
N ALA A 49 10.09 0.17 4.21
CA ALA A 49 9.89 -1.26 3.98
C ALA A 49 10.72 -2.04 5.01
N GLY A 50 10.08 -2.63 6.01
CA GLY A 50 10.73 -3.53 6.98
C GLY A 50 10.94 -2.98 8.39
N VAL A 51 10.88 -1.65 8.62
CA VAL A 51 10.68 -1.12 9.98
C VAL A 51 9.20 -1.21 10.26
N VAL A 52 8.83 -2.37 10.77
CA VAL A 52 7.46 -2.70 11.09
C VAL A 52 7.01 -1.72 12.15
N ALA A 53 6.12 -0.82 11.77
CA ALA A 53 5.26 -0.21 12.75
C ALA A 53 4.52 -1.37 13.42
N GLU A 54 4.92 -1.70 14.64
CA GLU A 54 4.39 -2.87 15.39
C GLU A 54 2.91 -2.68 15.77
N SER A 55 2.35 -1.51 15.45
CA SER A 55 0.94 -1.23 15.59
C SER A 55 0.11 -1.80 14.44
N PRO A 56 -1.01 -2.49 14.75
CA PRO A 56 -2.04 -2.86 13.77
C PRO A 56 -2.53 -1.67 12.95
N TYR A 57 -2.55 -0.47 13.54
CA TYR A 57 -2.94 0.78 12.87
C TYR A 57 -2.10 1.05 11.62
N TYR A 58 -0.78 1.12 11.79
CA TYR A 58 0.12 1.46 10.70
C TYR A 58 0.21 0.35 9.65
N LYS A 59 0.18 -0.93 10.06
CA LYS A 59 0.11 -2.06 9.12
C LYS A 59 -1.14 -1.96 8.23
N MET A 60 -2.28 -1.62 8.82
CA MET A 60 -3.55 -1.47 8.11
C MET A 60 -3.55 -0.23 7.21
N LEU A 61 -3.09 0.92 7.72
CA LEU A 61 -2.97 2.18 6.99
C LEU A 61 -2.09 2.00 5.74
N ILE A 62 -0.87 1.47 5.90
CA ILE A 62 0.08 1.27 4.81
C ILE A 62 -0.47 0.26 3.81
N GLY A 63 -1.01 -0.87 4.27
CA GLY A 63 -1.57 -1.89 3.39
C GLY A 63 -2.69 -1.37 2.50
N ARG A 64 -3.62 -0.59 3.08
CA ARG A 64 -4.71 0.03 2.32
C ARG A 64 -4.22 1.14 1.39
N ALA A 65 -3.28 1.96 1.85
CA ALA A 65 -2.69 3.02 1.05
C ALA A 65 -1.95 2.49 -0.19
N LEU A 66 -1.33 1.31 -0.07
CA LEU A 66 -0.65 0.62 -1.18
C LEU A 66 -1.60 -0.22 -2.05
N GLY A 67 -2.88 -0.34 -1.66
CA GLY A 67 -3.89 -1.09 -2.40
C GLY A 67 -3.74 -2.61 -2.29
N TYR A 68 -3.16 -3.12 -1.19
CA TYR A 68 -3.15 -4.55 -0.91
C TYR A 68 -4.55 -5.08 -0.60
N SER A 69 -4.75 -6.37 -0.90
CA SER A 69 -5.98 -7.05 -0.51
C SER A 69 -6.08 -7.12 1.02
N GLU A 70 -7.30 -7.03 1.54
CA GLU A 70 -7.55 -7.10 2.97
C GLU A 70 -7.00 -8.39 3.59
N ALA A 71 -7.12 -9.53 2.91
CA ALA A 71 -6.53 -10.79 3.34
C ALA A 71 -5.01 -10.71 3.57
N ASN A 72 -4.27 -10.04 2.69
CA ASN A 72 -2.82 -9.86 2.84
C ASN A 72 -2.48 -8.93 4.01
N ILE A 73 -3.27 -7.87 4.19
CA ILE A 73 -3.10 -6.93 5.31
C ILE A 73 -3.31 -7.67 6.64
N LEU A 74 -4.40 -8.43 6.76
CA LEU A 74 -4.73 -9.20 7.96
C LEU A 74 -3.68 -10.28 8.25
N TYR A 75 -3.13 -10.94 7.22
CA TYR A 75 -2.04 -11.89 7.37
C TYR A 75 -0.81 -11.24 8.05
N HIS A 76 -0.40 -10.05 7.61
CA HIS A 76 0.74 -9.33 8.21
C HIS A 76 0.46 -8.73 9.59
N ILE A 77 -0.81 -8.45 9.91
CA ILE A 77 -1.23 -8.10 11.27
C ILE A 77 -1.07 -9.31 12.19
N LYS A 78 -1.53 -10.49 11.74
CA LYS A 78 -1.46 -11.77 12.49
C LYS A 78 -0.03 -12.29 12.69
N ALA A 79 0.84 -12.13 11.69
CA ALA A 79 2.17 -12.77 11.65
C ALA A 79 3.26 -12.15 12.56
N ARG A 80 2.91 -11.20 13.45
CA ARG A 80 3.87 -10.62 14.40
C ARG A 80 3.28 -10.58 15.82
N SER A 81 3.47 -11.68 16.51
CA SER A 81 3.74 -11.74 17.95
C SER A 81 4.99 -12.60 18.06
N ASP A 82 6.03 -12.04 18.63
CA ASP A 82 7.26 -12.60 19.20
C ASP A 82 7.08 -13.86 20.08
N GLY A 83 6.18 -14.79 19.74
CA GLY A 83 5.69 -15.82 20.65
C GLY A 83 4.83 -15.26 21.79
N CYS A 84 4.83 -13.95 22.01
CA CYS A 84 3.98 -13.26 22.97
C CYS A 84 2.76 -12.71 22.25
N ALA A 85 1.66 -13.47 22.28
CA ALA A 85 0.39 -13.08 21.68
C ALA A 85 0.07 -11.61 22.01
N THR A 86 0.04 -10.74 20.99
CA THR A 86 -0.58 -9.43 21.12
C THR A 86 -2.06 -9.66 21.35
N ASN A 87 -2.46 -9.72 22.63
CA ASN A 87 -3.83 -9.63 23.11
C ASN A 87 -4.86 -10.42 22.28
N GLY A 88 -4.58 -11.69 21.95
CA GLY A 88 -5.57 -12.66 21.43
C GLY A 88 -6.40 -12.29 20.19
N ARG A 89 -6.14 -11.16 19.51
CA ARG A 89 -6.99 -10.69 18.41
C ARG A 89 -6.27 -10.89 17.08
N ALA A 90 -6.73 -11.89 16.33
CA ALA A 90 -6.32 -12.16 14.95
C ALA A 90 -6.72 -11.05 13.95
N HIS A 91 -7.45 -10.02 14.42
CA HIS A 91 -8.04 -8.97 13.60
C HIS A 91 -7.86 -7.60 14.27
N PRO A 92 -7.64 -6.53 13.48
CA PRO A 92 -7.68 -5.16 13.99
C PRO A 92 -9.05 -4.89 14.62
N THR A 93 -9.07 -4.13 15.71
CA THR A 93 -10.32 -3.76 16.36
C THR A 93 -11.13 -2.82 15.46
N PRO A 94 -12.47 -2.77 15.58
CA PRO A 94 -13.30 -1.86 14.77
C PRO A 94 -12.85 -0.39 14.87
N GLU A 95 -12.35 0.03 16.03
CA GLU A 95 -11.83 1.37 16.27
C GLU A 95 -10.58 1.65 15.43
N VAL A 96 -9.67 0.68 15.29
CA VAL A 96 -8.49 0.78 14.42
C VAL A 96 -8.93 0.90 12.96
N VAL A 97 -9.89 0.08 12.54
CA VAL A 97 -10.45 0.15 11.17
C VAL A 97 -11.04 1.52 10.90
N ALA A 98 -11.88 2.02 11.81
CA ALA A 98 -12.55 3.32 11.68
C ALA A 98 -11.55 4.49 11.66
N ALA A 99 -10.51 4.45 12.50
CA ALA A 99 -9.47 5.46 12.54
C ALA A 99 -8.69 5.51 11.22
N VAL A 100 -8.30 4.35 10.67
CA VAL A 100 -7.61 4.27 9.38
C VAL A 100 -8.50 4.81 8.26
N GLU A 101 -9.78 4.45 8.24
CA GLU A 101 -10.75 4.96 7.25
C GLU A 101 -10.93 6.49 7.36
N SER A 102 -11.00 7.03 8.58
CA SER A 102 -11.06 8.48 8.80
C SER A 102 -9.83 9.16 8.20
N GLN A 103 -8.63 8.67 8.56
CA GLN A 103 -7.38 9.27 8.11
C GLN A 103 -7.22 9.19 6.58
N LEU A 104 -7.57 8.07 5.95
CA LEU A 104 -7.50 7.95 4.49
C LEU A 104 -8.47 8.91 3.78
N ARG A 105 -9.67 9.13 4.35
CA ARG A 105 -10.66 10.09 3.83
C ARG A 105 -10.24 11.55 4.00
N GLU A 106 -9.60 11.88 5.12
CA GLU A 106 -9.03 13.21 5.36
C GLU A 106 -7.94 13.56 4.34
N LEU A 107 -7.14 12.57 3.94
CA LEU A 107 -6.08 12.75 2.95
C LEU A 107 -6.61 12.83 1.50
N SER A 108 -7.70 12.13 1.20
CA SER A 108 -8.36 12.17 -0.09
C SER A 108 -9.79 11.64 0.00
N ALA A 109 -10.75 12.45 -0.44
CA ALA A 109 -12.17 12.05 -0.50
C ALA A 109 -12.47 11.04 -1.63
N LYS A 110 -11.57 10.89 -2.61
CA LYS A 110 -11.79 9.92 -3.71
C LYS A 110 -11.56 8.48 -3.25
N PRO A 111 -12.46 7.54 -3.58
CA PRO A 111 -12.26 6.14 -3.27
C PRO A 111 -11.09 5.56 -4.09
N PRO A 112 -10.33 4.60 -3.52
CA PRO A 112 -9.28 3.91 -4.26
C PRO A 112 -9.92 3.05 -5.36
N ARG A 113 -9.48 3.26 -6.61
CA ARG A 113 -9.88 2.40 -7.72
C ARG A 113 -8.77 1.38 -7.99
N LEU A 114 -9.11 0.10 -7.86
CA LEU A 114 -8.24 -1.03 -8.20
C LEU A 114 -8.83 -1.82 -9.38
N PRO A 115 -8.00 -2.33 -10.32
CA PRO A 115 -6.58 -2.03 -10.48
C PRO A 115 -6.37 -0.54 -10.78
N TRP A 116 -5.31 0.04 -10.21
CA TRP A 116 -5.01 1.46 -10.35
C TRP A 116 -4.59 1.85 -11.77
N ARG A 117 -4.16 0.88 -12.59
CA ARG A 117 -3.99 1.07 -14.03
C ARG A 117 -5.31 0.92 -14.75
N ARG A 118 -5.58 1.79 -15.74
CA ARG A 118 -6.64 1.53 -16.71
C ARG A 118 -6.34 0.21 -17.42
N ALA A 119 -7.28 -0.73 -17.39
CA ALA A 119 -7.25 -1.86 -18.30
C ALA A 119 -7.47 -1.31 -19.72
N GLY A 120 -6.40 -1.21 -20.51
CA GLY A 120 -6.49 -0.77 -21.90
C GLY A 120 -5.20 -1.03 -22.67
N GLY A 121 -5.20 -2.09 -23.50
CA GLY A 121 -4.21 -2.26 -24.57
C GLY A 121 -3.42 -3.58 -24.64
N GLY A 122 -3.82 -4.65 -23.95
CA GLY A 122 -3.06 -5.91 -23.94
C GLY A 122 -3.87 -7.17 -23.66
N ALA A 123 -5.13 -7.22 -24.10
CA ALA A 123 -5.92 -8.45 -24.14
C ALA A 123 -6.55 -8.55 -25.54
N GLY A 124 -5.72 -8.92 -26.52
CA GLY A 124 -6.09 -9.02 -27.92
C GLY A 124 -5.32 -10.14 -28.60
N ALA A 125 -5.53 -11.38 -28.15
CA ALA A 125 -5.34 -12.58 -28.98
C ALA A 125 -6.16 -13.71 -28.37
N ALA A 126 -7.47 -13.64 -28.61
CA ALA A 126 -8.32 -14.80 -28.56
C ALA A 126 -7.64 -15.96 -29.32
N GLN A 127 -7.56 -17.13 -28.67
CA GLN A 127 -8.30 -18.29 -29.14
C GLN A 127 -8.77 -18.25 -30.61
N GLN A 128 -7.86 -18.35 -31.59
CA GLN A 128 -8.10 -18.85 -32.95
C GLN A 128 -6.81 -18.76 -33.79
N ARG A 129 -5.89 -19.72 -33.57
CA ARG A 129 -4.94 -20.21 -34.59
C ARG A 129 -4.32 -21.54 -34.14
N ARG A 130 -5.18 -22.48 -33.73
CA ARG A 130 -4.93 -23.92 -33.88
C ARG A 130 -5.97 -24.42 -34.87
N ARG A 131 -5.51 -25.13 -35.90
CA ARG A 131 -6.19 -25.61 -37.14
C ARG A 131 -5.84 -24.79 -38.38
N ARG A 132 -4.61 -24.98 -38.84
CA ARG A 132 -4.37 -25.39 -40.22
C ARG A 132 -4.20 -26.91 -40.20
#